data_AF-L9L241-F1
#
_entry.id   AF-L9L241-F1
#
_cell.length_a   1.000
_cell.length_b   1.000
_cell.length_c   1.000
_cell.angle_alpha   90.00
_cell.angle_beta   90.00
_cell.angle_gamma   90.00
#
_symmetry.space_group_name_H-M   'P 1'
#
loop_
_entity.id
_entity.type
_entity.pdbx_description
1 polymer ?
#
loop_
_entity_poly.entity_id
_entity_poly.type
_entity_poly.pdbx_seq_one_letter_code
_entity_poly.pdbx_strand_id
1 'polypeptide(L)'
;MLRAFASVSGAAAPGRTRNPGRGASGTRTTSPRVLCGLAAAAAAAKTNMAGRLATFLRNAWSKEPVLVASFAIAGLAIVLPSLSPYTKYSTMMNQATPYNYPVPLRDDGNMPDVPSHPQDPQGRSLEWLKKL
;
A
#
# COMPACT_ATOMS: atom_id res chain seq x y z
N MET A 1 -42.34 24.45 -10.63
CA MET A 1 -42.38 25.11 -11.96
C MET A 1 -41.19 24.60 -12.76
N LEU A 2 -41.22 23.37 -13.26
CA LEU A 2 -41.76 22.94 -14.56
C LEU A 2 -41.15 23.71 -15.74
N ARG A 3 -40.23 23.07 -16.47
CA ARG A 3 -40.22 23.07 -17.94
C ARG A 3 -39.31 21.96 -18.48
N ALA A 4 -39.96 20.85 -18.79
CA ALA A 4 -39.54 19.94 -19.84
C ALA A 4 -39.62 20.66 -21.19
N PHE A 5 -38.71 20.35 -22.11
CA PHE A 5 -38.94 20.56 -23.54
C PHE A 5 -38.39 19.34 -24.29
N ALA A 6 -39.32 18.45 -24.63
CA ALA A 6 -39.16 17.52 -25.73
C ALA A 6 -39.28 18.32 -27.04
N SER A 7 -38.39 18.06 -28.00
CA SER A 7 -38.61 18.42 -29.39
C SER A 7 -38.55 17.16 -30.23
N VAL A 8 -39.72 16.82 -30.78
CA VAL A 8 -39.94 15.76 -31.76
C VAL A 8 -39.95 16.41 -33.14
N SER A 9 -39.15 15.89 -34.05
CA SER A 9 -39.28 16.08 -35.50
C SER A 9 -38.39 15.00 -36.14
N GLY A 10 -38.84 14.06 -36.95
CA GLY A 10 -39.99 14.08 -37.83
C GLY A 10 -39.48 13.87 -39.26
N ALA A 11 -39.72 12.66 -39.79
CA ALA A 11 -39.94 12.35 -41.20
C ALA A 11 -38.77 11.88 -42.10
N ALA A 12 -39.12 10.77 -42.78
CA ALA A 12 -38.95 10.51 -44.21
C ALA A 12 -37.67 9.84 -44.73
N ALA A 13 -37.76 8.51 -44.87
CA ALA A 13 -37.22 7.82 -46.05
C ALA A 13 -38.08 8.18 -47.29
N PRO A 14 -37.49 8.25 -48.49
CA PRO A 14 -37.80 7.21 -49.46
C PRO A 14 -36.66 6.88 -50.45
N GLY A 15 -36.80 5.77 -51.18
CA GLY A 15 -36.46 5.78 -52.60
C GLY A 15 -35.19 5.08 -53.05
N ARG A 16 -35.30 3.75 -53.20
CA ARG A 16 -34.49 2.87 -54.07
C ARG A 16 -34.30 3.45 -55.49
N THR A 17 -33.06 3.66 -55.95
CA THR A 17 -32.72 3.58 -57.39
C THR A 17 -31.33 2.96 -57.66
N ARG A 18 -31.35 1.97 -58.55
CA ARG A 18 -30.34 1.42 -59.50
C ARG A 18 -28.83 1.56 -59.24
N ASN A 19 -28.22 0.38 -59.09
CA ASN A 19 -26.83 0.03 -59.42
C ASN A 19 -26.59 0.12 -60.94
N PRO A 20 -25.43 0.62 -61.38
CA PRO A 20 -24.60 -0.21 -62.27
C PRO A 20 -23.08 -0.11 -61.97
N GLY A 21 -22.37 -1.23 -62.24
CA GLY A 21 -20.90 -1.27 -62.41
C GLY A 21 -20.15 -1.75 -61.17
N ARG A 22 -19.90 -3.06 -60.99
CA ARG A 22 -18.70 -3.78 -61.46
C ARG A 22 -17.40 -2.97 -61.38
N GLY A 23 -16.57 -3.31 -60.40
CA GLY A 23 -15.12 -3.12 -60.45
C GLY A 23 -14.50 -2.66 -59.13
N ALA A 24 -13.94 -3.59 -58.36
CA ALA A 24 -12.69 -3.47 -57.60
C ALA A 24 -12.75 -4.31 -56.31
N SER A 25 -12.21 -5.52 -56.42
CA SER A 25 -11.85 -6.38 -55.31
C SER A 25 -10.56 -5.88 -54.65
N GLY A 26 -10.57 -5.72 -53.33
CA GLY A 26 -9.38 -5.70 -52.44
C GLY A 26 -8.51 -4.44 -52.53
N THR A 27 -8.15 -3.73 -51.47
CA THR A 27 -7.91 -4.16 -50.09
C THR A 27 -8.15 -3.00 -49.12
N ARG A 28 -9.14 -3.21 -48.26
CA ARG A 28 -9.30 -2.74 -46.87
C ARG A 28 -8.13 -1.89 -46.34
N THR A 29 -8.29 -0.57 -46.39
CA THR A 29 -7.51 0.39 -45.60
C THR A 29 -7.85 0.15 -44.13
N THR A 30 -7.07 -0.70 -43.47
CA THR A 30 -7.20 -0.99 -42.05
C THR A 30 -6.85 0.27 -41.27
N SER A 31 -7.88 1.01 -40.86
CA SER A 31 -7.74 2.22 -40.06
C SER A 31 -7.00 1.89 -38.76
N PRO A 32 -5.82 2.48 -38.50
CA PRO A 32 -5.00 2.14 -37.34
C PRO A 32 -5.71 2.47 -36.01
N ARG A 33 -6.76 3.30 -36.03
CA ARG A 33 -7.54 3.66 -34.84
C ARG A 33 -8.40 2.53 -34.29
N VAL A 34 -8.97 1.70 -35.17
CA VAL A 34 -9.81 0.57 -34.74
C VAL A 34 -8.94 -0.57 -34.23
N LEU A 35 -7.80 -0.81 -34.88
CA LEU A 35 -6.81 -1.78 -34.40
C LEU A 35 -6.16 -1.34 -33.09
N CYS A 36 -5.85 -0.05 -32.92
CA CYS A 36 -5.32 0.49 -31.67
C CYS A 36 -6.37 0.51 -30.55
N GLY A 37 -7.64 0.76 -30.87
CA GLY A 37 -8.76 0.66 -29.92
C GLY A 37 -9.03 -0.78 -29.45
N LEU A 38 -8.98 -1.75 -30.37
CA LEU A 38 -9.13 -3.18 -30.04
C LEU A 38 -7.89 -3.75 -29.34
N ALA A 39 -6.68 -3.31 -29.70
CA ALA A 39 -5.45 -3.68 -28.99
C ALA A 39 -5.36 -3.06 -27.59
N ALA A 40 -5.86 -1.83 -27.41
CA ALA A 40 -5.97 -1.19 -26.08
C ALA A 40 -7.04 -1.87 -25.22
N ALA A 41 -8.17 -2.31 -25.80
CA ALA A 41 -9.20 -3.08 -25.11
C ALA A 41 -8.73 -4.49 -24.73
N ALA A 42 -7.91 -5.14 -25.58
CA ALA A 42 -7.30 -6.44 -25.29
C ALA A 42 -6.19 -6.36 -24.24
N ALA A 43 -5.42 -5.25 -24.20
CA ALA A 43 -4.41 -5.00 -23.16
C ALA A 43 -5.04 -4.67 -21.80
N ALA A 44 -6.23 -4.08 -21.77
CA ALA A 44 -6.98 -3.81 -20.53
C ALA A 44 -7.56 -5.08 -19.86
N ALA A 45 -7.62 -6.20 -20.58
CA ALA A 45 -8.23 -7.45 -20.11
C ALA A 45 -7.39 -8.23 -19.10
N LYS A 46 -6.16 -7.79 -18.77
CA LYS A 46 -5.33 -8.42 -17.74
C LYS A 46 -5.02 -7.47 -16.59
N THR A 47 -6.08 -6.91 -16.00
CA THR A 47 -5.96 -6.20 -14.73
C THR A 47 -5.90 -7.22 -13.59
N ASN A 48 -4.68 -7.68 -13.29
CA ASN A 48 -4.40 -8.38 -12.04
C ASN A 48 -4.91 -7.51 -10.87
N MET A 49 -5.34 -8.12 -9.76
CA MET A 49 -5.88 -7.41 -8.59
C MET A 49 -5.04 -6.20 -8.14
N ALA A 50 -3.72 -6.27 -8.32
CA ALA A 50 -2.78 -5.16 -8.11
C ALA A 50 -3.08 -3.90 -8.95
N GLY A 51 -3.46 -4.05 -10.23
CA GLY A 51 -3.81 -2.92 -11.10
C GLY A 51 -5.08 -2.19 -10.64
N ARG A 52 -6.06 -2.94 -10.12
CA ARG A 52 -7.29 -2.37 -9.55
C ARG A 52 -6.97 -1.58 -8.28
N LEU A 53 -6.20 -2.18 -7.35
CA LEU A 53 -5.76 -1.53 -6.10
C LEU A 53 -4.93 -0.26 -6.35
N ALA A 54 -4.00 -0.29 -7.31
CA ALA A 54 -3.20 0.89 -7.65
C ALA A 54 -4.05 2.06 -8.17
N THR A 55 -5.08 1.75 -8.98
CA THR A 55 -6.01 2.76 -9.51
C THR A 55 -6.88 3.36 -8.40
N PHE A 56 -7.36 2.54 -7.45
CA PHE A 56 -8.10 3.02 -6.28
C PHE A 56 -7.24 3.87 -5.37
N LEU A 57 -6.01 3.45 -5.09
CA LEU A 57 -5.09 4.20 -4.23
C LEU A 57 -4.77 5.57 -4.83
N ARG A 58 -4.48 5.64 -6.14
CA ARG A 58 -4.25 6.91 -6.83
C ARG A 58 -5.46 7.84 -6.76
N ASN A 59 -6.67 7.30 -6.95
CA ASN A 59 -7.91 8.07 -6.86
C ASN A 59 -8.21 8.56 -5.43
N ALA A 60 -7.97 7.72 -4.42
CA ALA A 60 -8.14 8.07 -3.01
C ALA A 60 -7.14 9.15 -2.58
N TRP A 61 -5.90 9.06 -3.07
CA TRP A 61 -4.86 10.07 -2.80
C TRP A 61 -5.20 11.44 -3.40
N SER A 62 -5.86 11.49 -4.56
CA SER A 62 -6.29 12.74 -5.18
C SER A 62 -7.52 13.37 -4.54
N LYS A 63 -8.39 12.58 -3.90
CA LYS A 63 -9.64 13.07 -3.30
C LYS A 63 -9.48 13.38 -1.82
N GLU A 64 -8.87 12.46 -1.07
CA GLU A 64 -8.77 12.51 0.40
C GLU A 64 -7.36 12.08 0.85
N PRO A 65 -6.31 12.85 0.50
CA PRO A 65 -4.92 12.49 0.80
C PRO A 65 -4.66 12.32 2.31
N VAL A 66 -5.37 13.09 3.14
CA VAL A 66 -5.23 13.03 4.61
C VAL A 66 -5.65 11.68 5.17
N LEU A 67 -6.74 11.09 4.64
CA LEU A 67 -7.21 9.77 5.08
C LEU A 67 -6.28 8.66 4.59
N VAL A 68 -5.79 8.75 3.35
CA VAL A 68 -4.84 7.73 2.86
C VAL A 68 -3.53 7.79 3.64
N ALA A 69 -3.03 8.98 3.96
CA ALA A 69 -1.82 9.14 4.76
C ALA A 69 -2.01 8.62 6.20
N SER A 70 -3.15 8.89 6.85
CA SER A 70 -3.40 8.43 8.22
C SER A 70 -3.43 6.90 8.30
N PHE A 71 -4.11 6.23 7.37
CA PHE A 71 -4.12 4.76 7.31
C PHE A 71 -2.74 4.17 6.97
N ALA A 72 -1.98 4.81 6.09
CA ALA A 72 -0.62 4.37 5.79
C ALA A 72 0.31 4.48 6.99
N ILE A 73 0.27 5.61 7.72
CA ILE A 73 1.08 5.84 8.92
C ILE A 73 0.64 4.89 10.05
N ALA A 74 -0.67 4.72 10.26
CA ALA A 74 -1.18 3.78 11.26
C ALA A 74 -0.80 2.33 10.95
N GLY A 75 -0.93 1.92 9.68
CA GLY A 75 -0.51 0.59 9.25
C GLY A 75 0.99 0.37 9.42
N LEU A 76 1.80 1.38 9.07
CA LEU A 76 3.25 1.33 9.29
C LEU A 76 3.57 1.25 10.79
N ALA A 77 2.93 2.05 11.63
CA ALA A 77 3.16 2.06 13.08
C ALA A 77 2.89 0.71 13.75
N ILE A 78 1.98 -0.11 13.20
CA ILE A 78 1.69 -1.46 13.71
C ILE A 78 2.73 -2.48 13.24
N VAL A 79 3.19 -2.37 11.99
CA VAL A 79 4.09 -3.36 11.37
C VAL A 79 5.56 -3.09 11.70
N LEU A 80 5.96 -1.81 11.78
CA LEU A 80 7.35 -1.40 11.98
C LEU A 80 7.98 -1.93 13.29
N PRO A 81 7.27 -1.92 14.44
CA PRO A 81 7.85 -2.43 15.69
C PRO A 81 8.23 -3.91 15.63
N SER A 82 7.46 -4.72 14.89
CA SER A 82 7.71 -6.17 14.72
C SER A 82 8.86 -6.47 13.76
N LEU A 83 9.12 -5.59 12.80
CA LEU A 83 10.21 -5.74 11.84
C LEU A 83 11.52 -5.10 12.33
N SER A 84 11.45 -4.14 13.24
CA SER A 84 12.62 -3.39 13.70
C SER A 84 13.44 -4.19 14.73
N PRO A 85 14.73 -4.48 14.46
CA PRO A 85 15.61 -5.10 15.45
C PRO A 85 15.87 -4.17 16.64
N TYR A 86 15.57 -2.86 16.50
CA TYR A 86 15.81 -1.86 17.52
C TYR A 86 14.75 -1.81 18.62
N THR A 87 13.55 -2.33 18.37
CA THR A 87 12.48 -2.39 19.38
C THR A 87 12.95 -3.14 20.64
N LYS A 88 13.81 -4.15 20.46
CA LYS A 88 14.41 -4.92 21.56
C LYS A 88 15.26 -4.04 22.50
N TYR A 89 16.08 -3.14 21.96
CA TYR A 89 16.94 -2.27 22.77
C TYR A 89 16.11 -1.29 23.61
N SER A 90 15.00 -0.79 23.07
CA SER A 90 14.06 0.05 23.83
C SER A 90 13.52 -0.67 25.07
N THR A 91 13.09 -1.94 24.93
CA THR A 91 12.66 -2.75 26.08
C THR A 91 13.82 -3.01 27.06
N MET A 92 15.01 -3.33 26.55
CA MET A 92 16.18 -3.58 27.39
C MET A 92 16.62 -2.32 28.17
N MET A 93 16.48 -1.12 27.60
CA MET A 93 16.77 0.15 28.26
C MET A 93 15.81 0.39 29.43
N ASN A 94 14.51 0.21 29.20
CA ASN A 94 13.49 0.40 30.24
C ASN A 94 13.67 -0.57 31.43
N GLN A 95 14.18 -1.78 31.18
CA GLN A 95 14.50 -2.75 32.24
C GLN A 95 15.81 -2.43 32.96
N ALA A 96 16.76 -1.79 32.27
CA ALA A 96 18.07 -1.47 32.81
C ALA A 96 18.06 -0.23 33.72
N THR A 97 17.04 0.62 33.64
CA THR A 97 16.92 1.82 34.48
C THR A 97 16.37 1.48 35.87
N PRO A 98 17.17 1.58 36.94
CA PRO A 98 16.72 1.28 38.29
C PRO A 98 15.91 2.46 38.85
N TYR A 99 14.59 2.33 38.87
CA TYR A 99 13.72 3.30 39.56
C TYR A 99 13.58 3.02 41.06
N ASN A 100 13.72 1.74 41.44
CA ASN A 100 13.68 1.30 42.83
C ASN A 100 15.09 0.92 43.27
N TYR A 101 15.38 1.11 44.56
CA TYR A 101 16.65 0.67 45.13
C TYR A 101 16.73 -0.87 45.08
N PRO A 102 17.77 -1.46 44.46
CA PRO A 102 17.92 -2.90 44.42
C PRO A 102 18.28 -3.41 45.82
N VAL A 103 17.38 -4.20 46.42
CA VAL A 103 17.60 -4.80 47.74
C VAL A 103 18.54 -6.00 47.58
N PRO A 104 19.71 -6.02 48.26
CA PRO A 104 20.63 -7.16 48.20
C PRO A 104 19.98 -8.45 48.71
N LEU A 105 20.27 -9.55 48.04
CA LEU A 105 19.86 -10.88 48.48
C LEU A 105 20.74 -11.35 49.64
N ARG A 106 20.16 -12.14 50.55
CA ARG A 106 20.93 -12.79 51.61
C ARG A 106 21.65 -13.99 51.01
N ASP A 107 22.97 -14.06 51.20
CA ASP A 107 23.79 -15.14 50.69
C ASP A 107 23.51 -16.47 51.42
N ASP A 108 23.30 -17.54 50.65
CA ASP A 108 23.13 -18.92 51.13
C ASP A 108 24.35 -19.81 50.82
N GLY A 109 25.37 -19.24 50.16
CA GLY A 109 26.60 -19.92 49.76
C GLY A 109 26.53 -20.68 48.43
N ASN A 110 25.38 -20.68 47.72
CA ASN A 110 25.19 -21.38 46.45
C ASN A 110 24.51 -20.51 45.37
N MET A 111 24.97 -19.28 45.19
CA MET A 111 24.46 -18.34 44.17
C MET A 111 25.59 -17.84 43.24
N PRO A 112 26.05 -18.64 42.26
CA PRO A 112 27.16 -18.25 41.38
C PRO A 112 26.81 -17.12 40.40
N ASP A 113 25.52 -16.89 40.16
CA ASP A 113 24.97 -15.89 39.23
C ASP A 113 24.73 -14.51 39.87
N VAL A 114 24.68 -14.43 41.21
CA VAL A 114 24.48 -13.18 41.94
C VAL A 114 25.85 -12.56 42.28
N PRO A 115 26.13 -11.31 41.85
CA PRO A 115 27.38 -10.66 42.18
C PRO A 115 27.43 -10.26 43.67
N SER A 116 28.60 -10.41 44.29
CA SER A 116 28.84 -9.96 45.67
C SER A 116 29.14 -8.46 45.72
N HIS A 117 29.69 -7.90 44.63
CA HIS A 117 30.06 -6.50 44.51
C HIS A 117 29.66 -5.93 43.13
N PRO A 118 29.31 -4.63 43.03
CA PRO A 118 28.85 -4.03 41.77
C PRO A 118 29.88 -4.03 40.62
N GLN A 119 31.16 -4.21 40.93
CA GLN A 119 32.25 -4.26 39.93
C GLN A 119 32.61 -5.68 39.51
N ASP A 120 31.95 -6.70 40.08
CA ASP A 120 32.21 -8.08 39.68
C ASP A 120 31.80 -8.30 38.22
N PRO A 121 32.49 -9.20 37.48
CA PRO A 121 32.10 -9.54 36.12
C PRO A 121 30.71 -10.20 36.03
N GLN A 122 30.22 -10.71 37.15
CA GLN A 122 28.92 -11.35 37.28
C GLN A 122 27.81 -10.30 37.29
N GLY A 123 26.71 -10.60 36.60
CA GLY A 123 25.56 -9.71 36.48
C GLY A 123 25.37 -9.08 35.11
N ARG A 124 24.32 -8.26 34.99
CA ARG A 124 23.87 -7.74 33.70
C ARG A 124 24.63 -6.45 33.37
N SER A 125 25.62 -6.54 32.47
CA SER A 125 26.41 -5.39 32.05
C SER A 125 25.67 -4.49 31.05
N LEU A 126 26.00 -3.20 31.08
CA LEU A 126 25.44 -2.18 30.19
C LEU A 126 26.37 -1.85 29.02
N GLU A 127 27.33 -2.73 28.70
CA GLU A 127 28.30 -2.52 27.61
C GLU A 127 27.64 -2.41 26.23
N TRP A 128 26.52 -3.12 26.02
CA TRP A 128 25.72 -2.97 24.79
C TRP A 128 25.07 -1.59 24.69
N LEU A 129 24.69 -0.97 25.83
CA LEU A 129 24.09 0.36 25.87
C LEU A 129 25.11 1.46 25.62
N LYS A 130 26.35 1.27 26.10
CA LYS A 130 27.46 2.21 25.86
C LYS A 130 27.95 2.22 24.40
N LYS A 131 27.66 1.17 23.63
CA LYS A 131 28.13 0.95 22.25
C LYS A 131 27.05 1.21 21.20
N LEU A 132 25.82 1.48 21.62
CA LEU A 132 24.72 1.94 20.77
C LEU A 132 24.99 3.36 20.27
#